data_AF-A0A6J6UM49-F1
#
_entry.id   AF-A0A6J6UM49-F1
#
_cell.length_a   1.000
_cell.length_b   1.000
_cell.length_c   1.000
_cell.angle_alpha   90.00
_cell.angle_beta   90.00
_cell.angle_gamma   90.00
#
_symmetry.space_group_name_H-M   'P 1'
#
loop_
_entity.id
_entity.type
_entity.pdbx_description
1 polymer ?
#
loop_
_entity_poly.entity_id
_entity_poly.type
_entity_poly.pdbx_seq_one_letter_code
_entity_poly.pdbx_strand_id
1 'polypeptide(L)'
;MADIQEWFIEHEVRNFYSVSISGYHIAEAGANPISQLAFTLANGFTYVEAYLARGMAIDDFAPNLSFFFSNGMDAEYTVLGRVARRIWAIAMRDKYGASDRAQKLKYHVQTSGRSLHAQEMDFNDIRTTLQALCALYDNANSLHTNAFDEAVTTPSEQSVRRALAIQMIIDQEWGLSATENPLQGAAIVDQLTDILEEAVLVEFERIADRGGVLGAMETGYQRGRIQDESMLYEQRKHDGTLPIIGINTFLSSSSGLSTATVELARGTTEEKESQLHRLADFEERNREVAPAALKRLKEAAATEGNVFEALMDAVKVCSLGQISDAFFEVGGQYRRNV
;
A
#
# COMPACT_ATOMS: atom_id res chain seq x y z
N MET A 1 -9.20 -10.62 -10.03
CA MET A 1 -7.78 -10.20 -10.17
C MET A 1 -7.08 -10.90 -11.32
N ALA A 2 -7.05 -12.25 -11.37
CA ALA A 2 -6.48 -12.97 -12.52
C ALA A 2 -7.12 -12.55 -13.84
N ASP A 3 -8.44 -12.44 -13.89
CA ASP A 3 -9.19 -11.98 -15.07
C ASP A 3 -8.73 -10.60 -15.59
N ILE A 4 -8.38 -9.67 -14.69
CA ILE A 4 -7.86 -8.35 -15.07
C ILE A 4 -6.50 -8.50 -15.76
N GLN A 5 -5.61 -9.30 -15.18
CA GLN A 5 -4.28 -9.51 -15.73
C GLN A 5 -4.32 -10.28 -17.06
N GLU A 6 -5.19 -11.28 -17.18
CA GLU A 6 -5.44 -12.01 -18.44
C GLU A 6 -5.88 -11.04 -19.54
N TRP A 7 -6.88 -10.22 -19.26
CA TRP A 7 -7.38 -9.22 -20.20
C TRP A 7 -6.29 -8.22 -20.60
N PHE A 8 -5.44 -7.80 -19.66
CA PHE A 8 -4.30 -6.92 -19.93
C PHE A 8 -3.30 -7.55 -20.90
N ILE A 9 -3.02 -8.84 -20.75
CA ILE A 9 -2.11 -9.57 -21.65
C ILE A 9 -2.73 -9.64 -23.05
N GLU A 10 -3.99 -10.07 -23.16
CA GLU A 10 -4.70 -10.19 -24.43
C GLU A 10 -4.83 -8.87 -25.20
N HIS A 11 -4.99 -7.75 -24.47
CA HIS A 11 -5.15 -6.41 -25.04
C HIS A 11 -3.86 -5.59 -25.03
N GLU A 12 -2.71 -6.22 -24.74
CA GLU A 12 -1.38 -5.59 -24.71
C GLU A 12 -1.28 -4.33 -23.81
N VAL A 13 -1.96 -4.33 -22.67
CA VAL A 13 -1.91 -3.24 -21.69
C VAL A 13 -0.62 -3.34 -20.86
N ARG A 14 0.46 -2.76 -21.40
CA ARG A 14 1.82 -2.86 -20.84
C ARG A 14 2.26 -1.71 -19.94
N ASN A 15 1.45 -0.65 -19.86
CA ASN A 15 1.80 0.61 -19.18
C ASN A 15 0.87 0.91 -17.98
N PHE A 16 0.04 -0.05 -17.58
CA PHE A 16 -0.80 0.05 -16.40
C PHE A 16 -0.45 -1.10 -15.45
N TYR A 17 -0.17 -0.77 -14.19
CA TYR A 17 0.07 -1.79 -13.17
C TYR A 17 -1.28 -2.35 -12.71
N SER A 18 -1.54 -3.62 -12.97
CA SER A 18 -2.83 -4.28 -12.66
C SER A 18 -3.04 -4.46 -11.15
N VAL A 19 -1.95 -4.52 -10.38
CA VAL A 19 -1.95 -4.63 -8.93
C VAL A 19 -0.79 -3.85 -8.32
N SER A 20 -1.10 -3.14 -7.23
CA SER A 20 -0.11 -2.57 -6.33
C SER A 20 -0.07 -3.41 -5.05
N ILE A 21 0.91 -4.30 -4.94
CA ILE A 21 1.08 -5.21 -3.81
C ILE A 21 1.57 -4.40 -2.62
N SER A 22 0.68 -4.19 -1.65
CA SER A 22 0.87 -3.16 -0.63
C SER A 22 1.15 -3.71 0.76
N GLY A 23 2.21 -3.20 1.37
CA GLY A 23 2.54 -3.30 2.79
C GLY A 23 2.17 -2.07 3.61
N TYR A 24 1.91 -0.93 2.97
CA TYR A 24 1.57 0.32 3.66
C TYR A 24 0.48 0.10 4.72
N HIS A 25 -0.65 -0.46 4.31
CA HIS A 25 -1.80 -0.72 5.19
C HIS A 25 -1.48 -1.75 6.30
N ILE A 26 -0.57 -2.69 6.05
CA ILE A 26 -0.14 -3.69 7.03
C ILE A 26 0.66 -3.00 8.15
N ALA A 27 1.56 -2.09 7.79
CA ALA A 27 2.35 -1.30 8.73
C ALA A 27 1.49 -0.32 9.52
N GLU A 28 0.62 0.42 8.84
CA GLU A 28 -0.29 1.38 9.49
C GLU A 28 -1.25 0.71 10.48
N ALA A 29 -1.58 -0.58 10.27
CA ALA A 29 -2.40 -1.36 11.19
C ALA A 29 -1.67 -1.82 12.46
N GLY A 30 -0.33 -1.85 12.47
CA GLY A 30 0.36 -2.51 13.57
C GLY A 30 1.78 -2.96 13.30
N ALA A 31 2.03 -3.39 12.06
CA ALA A 31 3.18 -4.23 11.79
C ALA A 31 4.51 -3.47 11.87
N ASN A 32 5.52 -4.13 12.43
CA ASN A 32 6.89 -3.67 12.34
C ASN A 32 7.42 -3.81 10.88
N PRO A 33 8.55 -3.17 10.52
CA PRO A 33 9.08 -3.21 9.15
C PRO A 33 9.38 -4.61 8.61
N ILE A 34 9.77 -5.57 9.48
CA ILE A 34 10.04 -6.96 9.07
C ILE A 34 8.74 -7.62 8.63
N SER A 35 7.70 -7.59 9.47
CA SER A 35 6.39 -8.17 9.19
C SER A 35 5.72 -7.50 7.99
N GLN A 36 5.83 -6.18 7.87
CA GLN A 36 5.38 -5.45 6.68
C GLN A 36 6.03 -6.03 5.41
N LEU A 37 7.36 -6.06 5.36
CA LEU A 37 8.10 -6.46 4.17
C LEU A 37 7.83 -7.93 3.82
N ALA A 38 7.89 -8.81 4.81
CA ALA A 38 7.65 -10.23 4.63
C ALA A 38 6.22 -10.52 4.12
N PHE A 39 5.19 -9.96 4.75
CA PHE A 39 3.81 -10.20 4.31
C PHE A 39 3.55 -9.65 2.91
N THR A 40 4.15 -8.49 2.59
CA THR A 40 3.98 -7.88 1.27
C THR A 40 4.61 -8.71 0.16
N LEU A 41 5.87 -9.16 0.35
CA LEU A 41 6.54 -9.99 -0.64
C LEU A 41 5.88 -11.38 -0.75
N ALA A 42 5.45 -11.97 0.37
CA ALA A 42 4.72 -13.24 0.36
C ALA A 42 3.39 -13.13 -0.42
N ASN A 43 2.65 -12.02 -0.24
CA ASN A 43 1.45 -11.74 -1.02
C ASN A 43 1.80 -11.58 -2.51
N GLY A 44 2.90 -10.89 -2.83
CA GLY A 44 3.39 -10.75 -4.20
C GLY A 44 3.71 -12.08 -4.87
N PHE A 45 4.46 -12.94 -4.19
CA PHE A 45 4.73 -14.30 -4.70
C PHE A 45 3.47 -15.14 -4.79
N THR A 46 2.47 -14.94 -3.93
CA THR A 46 1.17 -15.61 -4.05
C THR A 46 0.43 -15.20 -5.32
N TYR A 47 0.47 -13.92 -5.71
CA TYR A 47 -0.06 -13.49 -7.01
C TYR A 47 0.70 -14.11 -8.19
N VAL A 48 2.03 -14.20 -8.09
CA VAL A 48 2.86 -14.86 -9.11
C VAL A 48 2.43 -16.31 -9.30
N GLU A 49 2.36 -17.10 -8.21
CA GLU A 49 1.93 -18.50 -8.28
C GLU A 49 0.49 -18.64 -8.79
N ALA A 50 -0.41 -17.73 -8.41
CA ALA A 50 -1.80 -17.72 -8.87
C ALA A 50 -1.93 -17.46 -10.38
N TYR A 51 -1.12 -16.54 -10.94
CA TYR A 51 -1.12 -16.24 -12.37
C TYR A 51 -0.44 -17.35 -13.19
N LEU A 52 0.64 -17.95 -12.68
CA LEU A 52 1.26 -19.12 -13.28
C LEU A 52 0.30 -20.32 -13.31
N ALA A 53 -0.45 -20.57 -12.23
CA ALA A 53 -1.46 -21.62 -12.18
C ALA A 53 -2.62 -21.39 -13.18
N ARG A 54 -2.86 -20.13 -13.58
CA ARG A 54 -3.78 -19.74 -14.65
C ARG A 54 -3.19 -19.88 -16.06
N GLY A 55 -1.93 -20.28 -16.19
CA GLY A 55 -1.27 -20.50 -17.48
C GLY A 55 -0.62 -19.25 -18.10
N MET A 56 -0.54 -18.14 -17.37
CA MET A 56 0.12 -16.92 -17.85
C MET A 56 1.65 -17.07 -17.77
N ALA A 57 2.39 -16.60 -18.78
CA ALA A 57 3.85 -16.62 -18.71
C ALA A 57 4.36 -15.56 -17.73
N ILE A 58 5.44 -15.86 -17.00
CA ILE A 58 6.00 -14.97 -15.97
C ILE A 58 6.32 -13.56 -16.52
N ASP A 59 6.87 -13.49 -17.73
CA ASP A 59 7.28 -12.25 -18.36
C ASP A 59 6.10 -11.39 -18.88
N ASP A 60 4.90 -11.97 -18.98
CA ASP A 60 3.71 -11.26 -19.45
C ASP A 60 3.06 -10.41 -18.34
N PHE A 61 3.25 -10.80 -17.07
CA PHE A 61 2.63 -10.10 -15.94
C PHE A 61 3.60 -9.54 -14.90
N ALA A 62 4.78 -10.16 -14.67
CA ALA A 62 5.69 -9.69 -13.63
C ALA A 62 6.13 -8.22 -13.82
N PRO A 63 6.37 -7.72 -15.05
CA PRO A 63 6.65 -6.30 -15.26
C PRO A 63 5.51 -5.33 -14.93
N ASN A 64 4.28 -5.84 -14.80
CA ASN A 64 3.06 -5.11 -14.46
C ASN A 64 2.71 -5.20 -12.97
N LEU A 65 3.59 -5.80 -12.14
CA LEU A 65 3.48 -5.76 -10.70
C LEU A 65 4.18 -4.51 -10.16
N SER A 66 3.46 -3.73 -9.35
CA SER A 66 4.03 -2.64 -8.55
C SER A 66 3.92 -2.99 -7.07
N PHE A 67 4.79 -2.41 -6.26
CA PHE A 67 4.77 -2.55 -4.81
C PHE A 67 4.50 -1.21 -4.12
N PHE A 68 3.99 -1.26 -2.89
CA PHE A 68 3.72 -0.07 -2.10
C PHE A 68 4.03 -0.28 -0.61
N PHE A 69 5.01 0.45 -0.09
CA PHE A 69 5.47 0.34 1.31
C PHE A 69 5.21 1.62 2.13
N SER A 70 5.10 1.47 3.45
CA SER A 70 5.19 2.56 4.44
C SER A 70 6.66 2.76 4.85
N ASN A 71 7.04 4.00 5.15
CA ASN A 71 8.33 4.34 5.75
C ASN A 71 8.12 4.99 7.12
N GLY A 72 8.54 4.31 8.18
CA GLY A 72 8.46 4.78 9.56
C GLY A 72 9.80 5.22 10.13
N MET A 73 9.92 5.18 11.47
CA MET A 73 11.09 5.68 12.21
C MET A 73 12.09 4.58 12.60
N ASP A 74 11.70 3.31 12.48
CA ASP A 74 12.57 2.14 12.74
C ASP A 74 13.75 2.07 11.76
N ALA A 75 14.86 1.51 12.19
CA ALA A 75 16.11 1.53 11.43
C ALA A 75 15.99 0.81 10.08
N GLU A 76 15.24 -0.30 10.05
CA GLU A 76 15.03 -1.18 8.90
C GLU A 76 14.44 -0.44 7.69
N TYR A 77 13.72 0.66 7.89
CA TYR A 77 13.21 1.52 6.82
C TYR A 77 14.31 2.16 5.96
N THR A 78 15.54 2.23 6.47
CA THR A 78 16.72 2.66 5.70
C THR A 78 17.07 1.68 4.57
N VAL A 79 16.71 0.41 4.72
CA VAL A 79 17.13 -0.68 3.80
C VAL A 79 15.95 -1.53 3.28
N LEU A 80 14.71 -1.15 3.57
CA LEU A 80 13.52 -1.93 3.22
C LEU A 80 13.41 -2.14 1.70
N GLY A 81 13.60 -1.08 0.92
CA GLY A 81 13.47 -1.12 -0.55
C GLY A 81 14.57 -1.94 -1.22
N ARG A 82 15.84 -1.80 -0.80
CA ARG A 82 16.95 -2.60 -1.32
C ARG A 82 16.82 -4.08 -0.97
N VAL A 83 16.33 -4.43 0.22
CA VAL A 83 16.04 -5.84 0.56
C VAL A 83 14.90 -6.37 -0.30
N ALA A 84 13.82 -5.61 -0.46
CA ALA A 84 12.71 -5.98 -1.35
C ALA A 84 13.19 -6.27 -2.79
N ARG A 85 14.01 -5.37 -3.35
CA ARG A 85 14.60 -5.53 -4.69
C ARG A 85 15.51 -6.76 -4.78
N ARG A 86 16.36 -7.01 -3.79
CA ARG A 86 17.31 -8.13 -3.79
C ARG A 86 16.58 -9.48 -3.75
N ILE A 87 15.65 -9.66 -2.81
CA ILE A 87 14.84 -10.87 -2.70
C ILE A 87 14.06 -11.12 -4.00
N TRP A 88 13.38 -10.10 -4.51
CA TRP A 88 12.57 -10.23 -5.73
C TRP A 88 13.41 -10.58 -6.95
N ALA A 89 14.52 -9.88 -7.19
CA ALA A 89 15.37 -10.11 -8.35
C ALA A 89 15.96 -11.52 -8.35
N ILE A 90 16.44 -12.01 -7.21
CA ILE A 90 16.99 -13.36 -7.06
C ILE A 90 15.90 -14.40 -7.30
N ALA A 91 14.73 -14.26 -6.67
CA ALA A 91 13.63 -15.20 -6.85
C ALA A 91 13.13 -15.24 -8.30
N MET A 92 12.92 -14.09 -8.93
CA MET A 92 12.50 -13.99 -10.33
C MET A 92 13.49 -14.65 -11.28
N ARG A 93 14.79 -14.46 -11.06
CA ARG A 93 15.85 -15.05 -11.88
C ARG A 93 16.00 -16.55 -11.65
N ASP A 94 16.20 -16.96 -10.40
CA ASP A 94 16.69 -18.31 -10.07
C ASP A 94 15.56 -19.32 -9.89
N LYS A 95 14.41 -18.88 -9.35
CA LYS A 95 13.24 -19.74 -9.15
C LYS A 95 12.30 -19.72 -10.36
N TYR A 96 12.01 -18.54 -10.90
CA TYR A 96 11.01 -18.38 -11.96
C TYR A 96 11.60 -18.27 -13.38
N GLY A 97 12.92 -18.12 -13.54
CA GLY A 97 13.56 -18.02 -14.86
C GLY A 97 13.14 -16.79 -15.67
N ALA A 98 12.71 -15.72 -15.00
CA ALA A 98 12.13 -14.54 -15.64
C ALA A 98 13.21 -13.61 -16.24
N SER A 99 12.80 -12.79 -17.21
CA SER A 99 13.65 -11.80 -17.87
C SER A 99 14.16 -10.71 -16.92
N ASP A 100 15.20 -9.97 -17.36
CA ASP A 100 15.75 -8.82 -16.63
C ASP A 100 14.68 -7.77 -16.25
N ARG A 101 13.66 -7.58 -17.09
CA ARG A 101 12.58 -6.63 -16.79
C ARG A 101 11.70 -7.11 -15.64
N ALA A 102 11.42 -8.41 -15.56
CA ALA A 102 10.61 -9.01 -14.49
C ALA A 102 11.35 -9.03 -13.13
N GLN A 103 12.68 -9.06 -13.15
CA GLN A 103 13.52 -9.00 -11.95
C GLN A 103 13.53 -7.63 -11.26
N LYS A 104 13.10 -6.56 -11.95
CA LYS A 104 13.14 -5.18 -11.44
C LYS A 104 11.88 -4.84 -10.65
N LEU A 105 11.92 -5.07 -9.34
CA LEU A 105 10.88 -4.62 -8.42
C LEU A 105 10.84 -3.10 -8.39
N LYS A 106 9.66 -2.54 -8.72
CA LYS A 106 9.38 -1.10 -8.62
C LYS A 106 8.40 -0.87 -7.48
N TYR A 107 8.64 0.18 -6.71
CA TYR A 107 7.78 0.48 -5.57
C TYR A 107 7.52 1.97 -5.36
N HIS A 108 6.31 2.23 -4.88
CA HIS A 108 5.93 3.48 -4.25
C HIS A 108 6.20 3.40 -2.74
N VAL A 109 6.57 4.53 -2.13
CA VAL A 109 6.67 4.67 -0.67
C VAL A 109 5.80 5.81 -0.23
N GLN A 110 5.09 5.62 0.89
CA GLN A 110 4.45 6.71 1.62
C GLN A 110 5.05 6.77 3.03
N THR A 111 5.33 7.97 3.52
CA THR A 111 5.72 8.20 4.92
C THR A 111 4.64 7.67 5.87
N SER A 112 4.98 7.24 7.08
CA SER A 112 4.01 6.58 7.96
C SER A 112 3.02 7.57 8.60
N GLY A 113 1.73 7.39 8.34
CA GLY A 113 0.66 8.17 8.97
C GLY A 113 0.59 7.94 10.49
N ARG A 114 0.82 6.70 10.93
CA ARG A 114 0.83 6.28 12.34
C ARG A 114 1.93 6.96 13.17
N SER A 115 3.02 7.34 12.52
CA SER A 115 4.11 8.07 13.16
C SER A 115 3.77 9.55 13.45
N LEU A 116 2.69 10.06 12.85
CA LEU A 116 2.26 11.45 13.00
C LEU A 116 1.22 11.56 14.12
N HIS A 117 1.24 12.69 14.83
CA HIS A 117 0.44 12.85 16.05
C HIS A 117 -0.37 14.15 16.04
N ALA A 118 -1.53 14.12 16.70
CA ALA A 118 -2.41 15.28 16.83
C ALA A 118 -1.88 16.33 17.83
N GLN A 119 -1.08 15.91 18.80
CA GLN A 119 -0.33 16.82 19.68
C GLN A 119 0.96 17.26 18.97
N GLU A 120 1.32 18.54 19.14
CA GLU A 120 2.53 19.12 18.55
C GLU A 120 2.67 18.79 17.06
N MET A 121 1.60 19.02 16.28
CA MET A 121 1.53 18.65 14.86
C MET A 121 2.69 19.21 14.02
N ASP A 122 3.28 20.34 14.40
CA ASP A 122 4.45 20.88 13.71
C ASP A 122 5.68 19.95 13.76
N PHE A 123 5.77 19.07 14.76
CA PHE A 123 6.83 18.05 14.81
C PHE A 123 6.67 16.96 13.74
N ASN A 124 5.48 16.84 13.14
CA ASN A 124 5.23 15.85 12.10
C ASN A 124 6.04 16.12 10.83
N ASP A 125 6.26 17.38 10.44
CA ASP A 125 7.13 17.71 9.30
C ASP A 125 8.56 17.18 9.49
N ILE A 126 9.06 17.18 10.73
CA ILE A 126 10.39 16.66 11.05
C ILE A 126 10.43 15.14 10.82
N ARG A 127 9.41 14.42 11.31
CA ARG A 127 9.28 12.97 11.12
C ARG A 127 9.17 12.62 9.63
N THR A 128 8.27 13.29 8.92
CA THR A 128 8.06 13.11 7.48
C THR A 128 9.35 13.41 6.69
N THR A 129 10.12 14.44 7.07
CA THR A 129 11.40 14.76 6.42
C THR A 129 12.41 13.61 6.53
N LEU A 130 12.57 13.02 7.71
CA LEU A 130 13.50 11.90 7.91
C LEU A 130 13.05 10.65 7.15
N GLN A 131 11.74 10.38 7.13
CA GLN A 131 11.16 9.26 6.40
C GLN A 131 11.30 9.42 4.88
N ALA A 132 11.08 10.63 4.37
CA ALA A 132 11.28 10.98 2.96
C ALA A 132 12.76 10.83 2.56
N LEU A 133 13.68 11.27 3.42
CA LEU A 133 15.11 11.13 3.17
C LEU A 133 15.52 9.66 3.05
N CYS A 134 15.02 8.79 3.94
CA CYS A 134 15.27 7.35 3.86
C CYS A 134 14.75 6.75 2.54
N ALA A 135 13.54 7.13 2.12
CA ALA A 135 12.95 6.65 0.87
C ALA A 135 13.76 7.06 -0.37
N LEU A 136 14.24 8.32 -0.40
CA LEU A 136 15.03 8.85 -1.52
C LEU A 136 16.45 8.25 -1.54
N TYR A 137 17.11 8.12 -0.40
CA TYR A 137 18.43 7.50 -0.30
C TYR A 137 18.44 6.02 -0.68
N ASP A 138 17.35 5.30 -0.42
CA ASP A 138 17.18 3.93 -0.88
C ASP A 138 16.57 3.84 -2.29
N ASN A 139 16.54 4.95 -3.04
CA ASN A 139 16.17 5.05 -4.44
C ASN A 139 14.76 4.50 -4.75
N ALA A 140 13.76 4.96 -3.99
CA ALA A 140 12.35 4.67 -4.27
C ALA A 140 11.92 5.21 -5.65
N ASN A 141 11.02 4.50 -6.34
CA ASN A 141 10.57 4.92 -7.68
C ASN A 141 9.50 6.02 -7.63
N SER A 142 8.81 6.16 -6.49
CA SER A 142 7.75 7.12 -6.27
C SER A 142 7.58 7.36 -4.77
N LEU A 143 7.33 8.60 -4.35
CA LEU A 143 7.24 8.99 -2.94
C LEU A 143 5.99 9.86 -2.68
N HIS A 144 5.25 9.52 -1.62
CA HIS A 144 4.25 10.37 -0.99
C HIS A 144 4.76 10.83 0.37
N THR A 145 4.73 12.14 0.59
CA THR A 145 5.03 12.77 1.88
C THR A 145 3.74 13.22 2.52
N ASN A 146 3.54 12.75 3.75
CA ASN A 146 2.37 13.05 4.56
C ASN A 146 2.36 14.50 5.03
N ALA A 147 1.17 15.00 5.25
CA ALA A 147 0.95 16.36 5.73
C ALA A 147 1.10 16.43 7.26
N PHE A 148 1.53 17.58 7.79
CA PHE A 148 1.73 17.73 9.23
C PHE A 148 0.44 17.57 10.06
N ASP A 149 -0.72 17.83 9.46
CA ASP A 149 -2.07 17.75 10.05
C ASP A 149 -2.79 16.42 9.76
N GLU A 150 -2.10 15.42 9.21
CA GLU A 150 -2.68 14.13 8.80
C GLU A 150 -3.36 13.36 9.92
N ALA A 151 -2.89 13.54 11.17
CA ALA A 151 -3.52 12.92 12.33
C ALA A 151 -4.94 13.45 12.63
N VAL A 152 -5.35 14.56 12.00
CA VAL A 152 -6.61 15.27 12.27
C VAL A 152 -7.52 15.33 11.05
N THR A 153 -6.99 15.65 9.86
CA THR A 153 -7.84 15.87 8.68
C THR A 153 -7.11 15.60 7.37
N THR A 154 -7.85 15.58 6.27
CA THR A 154 -7.28 15.56 4.92
C THR A 154 -6.57 16.89 4.67
N PRO A 155 -5.37 16.87 4.04
CA PRO A 155 -4.52 18.06 3.94
C PRO A 155 -5.23 19.27 3.31
N SER A 156 -5.10 20.44 3.95
CA SER A 156 -5.41 21.73 3.30
C SER A 156 -4.38 22.07 2.21
N GLU A 157 -4.67 23.02 1.31
CA GLU A 157 -3.70 23.46 0.29
C GLU A 157 -2.36 23.89 0.90
N GLN A 158 -2.41 24.62 2.01
CA GLN A 158 -1.19 25.02 2.73
C GLN A 158 -0.44 23.82 3.29
N SER A 159 -1.15 22.82 3.82
CA SER A 159 -0.55 21.61 4.37
C SER A 159 0.11 20.74 3.30
N VAL A 160 -0.57 20.56 2.15
CA VAL A 160 0.00 19.88 0.98
C VAL A 160 1.27 20.58 0.50
N ARG A 161 1.30 21.92 0.49
CA ARG A 161 2.49 22.69 0.09
C ARG A 161 3.69 22.42 1.01
N ARG A 162 3.48 22.29 2.33
CA ARG A 162 4.55 21.91 3.28
C ARG A 162 5.07 20.50 2.97
N ALA A 163 4.16 19.54 2.81
CA ALA A 163 4.51 18.16 2.50
C ALA A 163 5.30 18.05 1.19
N LEU A 164 4.86 18.73 0.12
CA LEU A 164 5.55 18.73 -1.17
C LEU A 164 6.93 19.41 -1.08
N ALA A 165 7.04 20.49 -0.30
CA ALA A 165 8.31 21.19 -0.10
C ALA A 165 9.38 20.30 0.54
N ILE A 166 9.02 19.32 1.38
CA ILE A 166 9.97 18.33 1.91
C ILE A 166 10.70 17.61 0.78
N GLN A 167 9.96 17.08 -0.21
CA GLN A 167 10.57 16.39 -1.35
C GLN A 167 11.44 17.35 -2.18
N MET A 168 10.94 18.55 -2.44
CA MET A 168 11.66 19.55 -3.24
C MET A 168 12.97 19.99 -2.58
N ILE A 169 12.98 20.19 -1.26
CA ILE A 169 14.19 20.57 -0.51
C ILE A 169 15.20 19.42 -0.52
N ILE A 170 14.76 18.17 -0.30
CA ILE A 170 15.69 17.03 -0.35
C ILE A 170 16.25 16.86 -1.76
N ASP A 171 15.44 17.01 -2.80
CA ASP A 171 15.88 16.83 -4.19
C ASP A 171 16.79 17.97 -4.69
N GLN A 172 16.46 19.22 -4.35
CA GLN A 172 17.08 20.40 -4.97
C GLN A 172 18.09 21.15 -4.08
N GLU A 173 17.97 21.06 -2.76
CA GLU A 173 18.82 21.82 -1.82
C GLU A 173 19.77 20.93 -1.01
N TRP A 174 19.34 19.72 -0.67
CA TRP A 174 20.14 18.81 0.16
C TRP A 174 21.31 18.20 -0.61
N GLY A 175 22.53 18.66 -0.30
CA GLY A 175 23.71 18.38 -1.10
C GLY A 175 24.07 16.90 -1.31
N LEU A 176 23.72 16.00 -0.38
CA LEU A 176 24.03 14.57 -0.56
C LEU A 176 23.13 13.89 -1.60
N SER A 177 21.97 14.48 -1.94
CA SER A 177 21.08 13.99 -3.00
C SER A 177 21.70 14.09 -4.40
N ALA A 178 22.81 14.83 -4.56
CA ALA A 178 23.58 14.80 -5.80
C ALA A 178 24.25 13.44 -6.08
N THR A 179 24.30 12.54 -5.08
CA THR A 179 24.73 11.15 -5.22
C THR A 179 23.53 10.23 -5.13
N GLU A 180 23.33 9.37 -6.13
CA GLU A 180 22.15 8.48 -6.24
C GLU A 180 22.28 7.16 -5.44
N ASN A 181 23.46 6.88 -4.89
CA ASN A 181 23.74 5.67 -4.12
C ASN A 181 24.48 5.93 -2.79
N PRO A 182 24.09 6.94 -1.99
CA PRO A 182 24.88 7.43 -0.86
C PRO A 182 25.01 6.40 0.29
N LEU A 183 24.14 5.40 0.32
CA LEU A 183 24.15 4.34 1.33
C LEU A 183 25.14 3.20 1.01
N GLN A 184 25.61 3.06 -0.22
CA GLN A 184 26.45 1.93 -0.62
C GLN A 184 27.84 1.99 0.03
N GLY A 185 28.25 0.88 0.66
CA GLY A 185 29.54 0.75 1.35
C GLY A 185 29.53 1.19 2.82
N ALA A 186 28.40 1.66 3.34
CA ALA A 186 28.26 1.92 4.76
C ALA A 186 28.06 0.60 5.52
N ALA A 187 29.00 0.26 6.42
CA ALA A 187 28.99 -1.01 7.14
C ALA A 187 27.67 -1.31 7.87
N ILE A 188 27.04 -0.28 8.47
CA ILE A 188 25.75 -0.42 9.14
C ILE A 188 24.60 -0.72 8.17
N VAL A 189 24.63 -0.13 6.97
CA VAL A 189 23.61 -0.35 5.93
C VAL A 189 23.73 -1.77 5.40
N ASP A 190 24.95 -2.22 5.09
CA ASP A 190 25.20 -3.57 4.58
C ASP A 190 24.78 -4.62 5.62
N GLN A 191 25.19 -4.44 6.89
CA GLN A 191 24.80 -5.34 7.97
C GLN A 191 23.28 -5.37 8.19
N LEU A 192 22.63 -4.20 8.21
CA LEU A 192 21.18 -4.12 8.40
C LEU A 192 20.41 -4.73 7.22
N THR A 193 20.93 -4.60 6.00
CA THR A 193 20.39 -5.24 4.79
C THR A 193 20.36 -6.76 4.96
N ASP A 194 21.48 -7.35 5.39
CA ASP A 194 21.58 -8.81 5.57
C ASP A 194 20.71 -9.32 6.73
N ILE A 195 20.66 -8.58 7.84
CA ILE A 195 19.79 -8.93 8.98
C ILE A 195 18.31 -8.88 8.58
N LEU A 196 17.88 -7.83 7.88
CA LEU A 196 16.48 -7.68 7.47
C LEU A 196 16.11 -8.74 6.42
N GLU A 197 16.98 -9.02 5.46
CA GLU A 197 16.75 -10.07 4.45
C GLU A 197 16.53 -11.43 5.11
N GLU A 198 17.44 -11.85 6.00
CA GLU A 198 17.33 -13.12 6.71
C GLU A 198 16.03 -13.18 7.54
N ALA A 199 15.69 -12.11 8.26
CA ALA A 199 14.46 -12.05 9.05
C ALA A 199 13.20 -12.21 8.19
N VAL A 200 13.19 -11.66 6.98
CA VAL A 200 12.11 -11.84 6.00
C VAL A 200 12.02 -13.28 5.51
N LEU A 201 13.15 -13.92 5.21
CA LEU A 201 13.19 -15.31 4.76
C LEU A 201 12.69 -16.28 5.84
N VAL A 202 13.09 -16.08 7.11
CA VAL A 202 12.55 -16.84 8.24
C VAL A 202 11.04 -16.65 8.39
N GLU A 203 10.52 -15.46 8.11
CA GLU A 203 9.08 -15.21 8.13
C GLU A 203 8.36 -15.90 6.96
N PHE A 204 8.99 -16.03 5.79
CA PHE A 204 8.46 -16.84 4.69
C PHE A 204 8.32 -18.31 5.08
N GLU A 205 9.30 -18.90 5.76
CA GLU A 205 9.22 -20.28 6.23
C GLU A 205 8.02 -20.49 7.15
N ARG A 206 7.79 -19.56 8.09
CA ARG A 206 6.62 -19.62 8.99
C ARG A 206 5.29 -19.56 8.24
N ILE A 207 5.21 -18.77 7.18
CA ILE A 207 4.02 -18.70 6.32
C ILE A 207 3.88 -19.99 5.51
N ALA A 208 4.98 -20.53 4.97
CA ALA A 208 4.98 -21.78 4.21
C ALA A 208 4.51 -22.97 5.05
N ASP A 209 4.98 -23.08 6.31
CA ASP A 209 4.56 -24.11 7.28
C ASP A 209 3.05 -24.07 7.60
N ARG A 210 2.38 -22.96 7.27
CA ARG A 210 0.93 -22.76 7.46
C ARG A 210 0.15 -22.94 6.17
N GLY A 211 0.74 -23.53 5.13
CA GLY A 211 0.07 -23.71 3.83
C GLY A 211 0.13 -22.47 2.94
N GLY A 212 1.20 -21.67 3.07
CA GLY A 212 1.37 -20.42 2.32
C GLY A 212 0.46 -19.30 2.82
N VAL A 213 0.38 -18.21 2.05
CA VAL A 213 -0.39 -17.02 2.46
C VAL A 213 -1.86 -17.34 2.70
N LEU A 214 -2.49 -18.14 1.83
CA LEU A 214 -3.92 -18.47 1.95
C LEU A 214 -4.21 -19.33 3.18
N GLY A 215 -3.39 -20.35 3.47
CA GLY A 215 -3.55 -21.16 4.69
C GLY A 215 -3.26 -20.35 5.96
N ALA A 216 -2.25 -19.47 5.92
CA ALA A 216 -1.98 -18.53 7.01
C ALA A 216 -3.16 -17.57 7.25
N MET A 217 -3.85 -17.11 6.19
CA MET A 217 -5.04 -16.28 6.29
C MET A 217 -6.23 -17.03 6.89
N GLU A 218 -6.40 -18.31 6.59
CA GLU A 218 -7.47 -19.15 7.15
C GLU A 218 -7.35 -19.28 8.67
N THR A 219 -6.12 -19.38 9.18
CA THR A 219 -5.82 -19.42 10.63
C THR A 219 -5.73 -18.04 11.28
N GLY A 220 -5.84 -16.96 10.51
CA GLY A 220 -5.72 -15.59 11.01
C GLY A 220 -4.30 -15.19 11.40
N TYR A 221 -3.27 -15.93 10.99
CA TYR A 221 -1.88 -15.74 11.42
C TYR A 221 -1.36 -14.32 11.19
N GLN A 222 -1.45 -13.80 9.96
CA GLN A 222 -0.94 -12.45 9.68
C GLN A 222 -1.68 -11.40 10.50
N ARG A 223 -3.01 -11.52 10.63
CA ARG A 223 -3.81 -10.58 11.42
C ARG A 223 -3.42 -10.60 12.90
N GLY A 224 -3.33 -11.78 13.50
CA GLY A 224 -2.93 -11.93 14.90
C GLY A 224 -1.55 -11.33 15.15
N ARG A 225 -0.59 -11.61 14.26
CA ARG A 225 0.77 -11.09 14.37
C ARG A 225 0.83 -9.56 14.27
N ILE A 226 0.06 -8.96 13.36
CA ILE A 226 -0.08 -7.49 13.24
C ILE A 226 -0.68 -6.91 14.52
N GLN A 227 -1.70 -7.55 15.10
CA GLN A 227 -2.33 -7.09 16.33
C GLN A 227 -1.37 -7.15 17.52
N ASP A 228 -0.62 -8.24 17.67
CA ASP A 228 0.36 -8.41 18.74
C ASP A 228 1.45 -7.31 18.67
N GLU A 229 1.97 -7.05 17.48
CA GLU A 229 2.96 -5.99 17.24
C GLU A 229 2.38 -4.59 17.50
N SER A 230 1.12 -4.37 17.10
CA SER A 230 0.41 -3.12 17.37
C SER A 230 0.24 -2.87 18.87
N MET A 231 -0.18 -3.90 19.61
CA MET A 231 -0.35 -3.82 21.07
C MET A 231 0.97 -3.56 21.78
N LEU A 232 2.05 -4.22 21.36
CA LEU A 232 3.38 -3.98 21.92
C LEU A 232 3.82 -2.53 21.70
N TYR A 233 3.62 -1.98 20.49
CA TYR A 233 3.94 -0.58 20.21
C TYR A 233 3.11 0.37 21.09
N GLU A 234 1.79 0.22 21.15
CA GLU A 234 0.94 1.11 21.96
C GLU A 234 1.27 0.99 23.46
N GLN A 235 1.56 -0.22 23.96
CA GLN A 235 2.02 -0.40 25.34
C GLN A 235 3.29 0.40 25.61
N ARG A 236 4.31 0.27 24.75
CA ARG A 236 5.59 0.98 24.91
C ARG A 236 5.46 2.50 24.78
N LYS A 237 4.55 2.96 23.92
CA LYS A 237 4.21 4.37 23.77
C LYS A 237 3.53 4.90 25.04
N HIS A 238 2.59 4.17 25.61
CA HIS A 238 1.86 4.59 26.81
C HIS A 238 2.70 4.52 28.09
N ASP A 239 3.53 3.50 28.25
CA ASP A 239 4.40 3.35 29.41
C ASP A 239 5.70 4.20 29.34
N GLY A 240 5.99 4.77 28.16
CA GLY A 240 7.12 5.66 27.93
C GLY A 240 8.45 4.95 27.61
N THR A 241 8.47 3.62 27.53
CA THR A 241 9.67 2.86 27.12
C THR A 241 10.04 3.10 25.66
N LEU A 242 9.07 3.47 24.81
CA LEU A 242 9.31 4.05 23.50
C LEU A 242 9.12 5.57 23.58
N PRO A 243 10.19 6.37 23.53
CA PRO A 243 10.08 7.83 23.64
C PRO A 243 9.47 8.42 22.38
N ILE A 244 8.38 9.18 22.55
CA ILE A 244 7.71 9.93 21.50
C ILE A 244 7.65 11.41 21.90
N ILE A 245 8.45 12.22 21.20
CA ILE A 245 8.60 13.66 21.46
C ILE A 245 7.27 14.39 21.25
N GLY A 246 6.84 15.16 22.25
CA GLY A 246 5.56 15.88 22.26
C GLY A 246 4.36 15.03 22.71
N ILE A 247 4.56 13.75 23.04
CA ILE A 247 3.48 12.82 23.41
C ILE A 247 3.67 12.25 24.81
N ASN A 248 4.78 11.56 25.06
CA ASN A 248 5.08 10.97 26.38
C ASN A 248 6.35 11.54 27.01
N THR A 249 7.14 12.30 26.25
CA THR A 249 8.33 13.03 26.71
C THR A 249 8.47 14.34 25.93
N PHE A 250 9.20 15.31 26.48
CA PHE A 250 9.34 16.67 25.93
C PHE A 250 7.97 17.32 25.65
N LEU A 251 7.15 17.41 26.70
CA LEU A 251 5.79 17.99 26.62
C LEU A 251 5.85 19.51 26.70
N SER A 252 4.94 20.19 25.99
CA SER A 252 4.82 21.64 26.09
C SER A 252 4.39 22.09 27.49
N SER A 253 4.96 23.22 27.93
CA SER A 253 4.60 23.88 29.19
C SER A 253 3.23 24.58 29.14
N SER A 254 2.66 24.82 27.94
CA SER A 254 1.31 25.34 27.79
C SER A 254 0.30 24.19 27.84
N SER A 255 -0.60 24.20 28.84
CA SER A 255 -1.52 23.12 29.18
C SER A 255 -2.69 22.88 28.22
N GLY A 256 -2.61 23.35 26.98
CA GLY A 256 -3.66 23.19 25.98
C GLY A 256 -3.11 22.58 24.71
N LEU A 257 -3.80 21.55 24.19
CA LEU A 257 -3.80 21.28 22.74
C LEU A 257 -3.95 22.64 22.05
N SER A 258 -3.02 22.99 21.16
CA SER A 258 -3.15 24.19 20.33
C SER A 258 -4.58 24.26 19.80
N THR A 259 -5.38 25.20 20.33
CA THR A 259 -6.76 25.43 19.92
C THR A 259 -6.82 26.14 18.57
N ALA A 260 -5.80 25.95 17.73
CA ALA A 260 -5.88 26.34 16.33
C ALA A 260 -7.03 25.55 15.73
N THR A 261 -8.09 26.24 15.32
CA THR A 261 -9.17 25.66 14.52
C THR A 261 -8.56 25.14 13.23
N VAL A 262 -8.26 23.85 13.19
CA VAL A 262 -7.84 23.15 11.97
C VAL A 262 -9.04 23.16 11.03
N GLU A 263 -8.85 23.71 9.83
CA GLU A 263 -9.87 23.66 8.79
C GLU A 263 -10.07 22.21 8.35
N LEU A 264 -11.28 21.68 8.52
CA LEU A 264 -11.58 20.30 8.19
C LEU A 264 -12.09 20.20 6.76
N ALA A 265 -11.41 19.41 5.94
CA ALA A 265 -11.90 19.06 4.61
C ALA A 265 -13.10 18.09 4.76
N ARG A 266 -14.29 18.54 4.36
CA ARG A 266 -15.54 17.75 4.39
C ARG A 266 -16.36 18.00 3.13
N GLY A 267 -17.03 16.96 2.64
CA GLY A 267 -18.00 17.11 1.55
C GLY A 267 -19.21 17.95 1.97
N THR A 268 -19.54 18.93 1.15
CA THR A 268 -20.67 19.86 1.31
C THR A 268 -22.01 19.16 1.06
N THR A 269 -23.12 19.78 1.48
CA THR A 269 -24.46 19.26 1.20
C THR A 269 -24.74 19.34 -0.31
N GLU A 270 -24.33 20.42 -0.95
CA GLU A 270 -24.49 20.67 -2.38
C GLU A 270 -23.76 19.61 -3.23
N GLU A 271 -22.56 19.20 -2.83
CA GLU A 271 -21.83 18.10 -3.47
C GLU A 271 -22.56 16.77 -3.34
N LYS A 272 -23.14 16.48 -2.17
CA LYS A 272 -23.92 15.25 -1.95
C LYS A 272 -25.17 15.23 -2.83
N GLU A 273 -25.93 16.32 -2.84
CA GLU A 273 -27.11 16.46 -3.70
C GLU A 273 -26.73 16.39 -5.18
N SER A 274 -25.61 16.99 -5.58
CA SER A 274 -25.09 16.87 -6.94
C SER A 274 -24.79 15.41 -7.32
N GLN A 275 -24.15 14.65 -6.43
CA GLN A 275 -23.86 13.24 -6.66
C GLN A 275 -25.13 12.39 -6.77
N LEU A 276 -26.16 12.67 -5.96
CA LEU A 276 -27.46 11.99 -6.03
C LEU A 276 -28.17 12.26 -7.35
N HIS A 277 -28.24 13.52 -7.78
CA HIS A 277 -28.84 13.88 -9.07
C HIS A 277 -28.09 13.24 -10.24
N ARG A 278 -26.75 13.31 -10.25
CA ARG A 278 -25.92 12.68 -11.30
C ARG A 278 -26.11 11.17 -11.37
N LEU A 279 -26.27 10.51 -10.22
CA LEU A 279 -26.53 9.08 -10.15
C LEU A 279 -27.92 8.75 -10.72
N ALA A 280 -28.97 9.46 -10.27
CA ALA A 280 -30.33 9.26 -10.76
C ALA A 280 -30.43 9.49 -12.28
N ASP A 281 -29.80 10.55 -12.80
CA ASP A 281 -29.75 10.84 -14.23
C ASP A 281 -28.98 9.78 -15.02
N PHE A 282 -27.93 9.20 -14.44
CA PHE A 282 -27.18 8.11 -15.07
C PHE A 282 -28.02 6.82 -15.13
N GLU A 283 -28.72 6.48 -14.06
CA GLU A 283 -29.57 5.29 -14.01
C GLU A 283 -30.81 5.42 -14.90
N GLU A 284 -31.44 6.59 -14.96
CA GLU A 284 -32.57 6.87 -15.87
C GLU A 284 -32.16 6.71 -17.33
N ARG A 285 -31.05 7.34 -17.74
CA ARG A 285 -30.55 7.28 -19.12
C ARG A 285 -30.23 5.87 -19.59
N ASN A 286 -29.85 4.97 -18.67
CA ASN A 286 -29.42 3.61 -18.98
C ASN A 286 -30.45 2.55 -18.56
N ARG A 287 -31.64 2.93 -18.10
CA ARG A 287 -32.66 2.02 -17.55
C ARG A 287 -32.93 0.80 -18.42
N GLU A 288 -33.05 1.00 -19.73
CA GLU A 288 -33.41 -0.07 -20.68
C GLU A 288 -32.25 -1.04 -20.98
N VAL A 289 -31.00 -0.58 -20.86
CA VAL A 289 -29.81 -1.35 -21.27
C VAL A 289 -29.05 -1.97 -20.10
N ALA A 290 -29.11 -1.34 -18.91
CA ALA A 290 -28.42 -1.81 -17.72
C ALA A 290 -28.78 -3.25 -17.31
N PRO A 291 -30.06 -3.70 -17.34
CA PRO A 291 -30.41 -5.06 -16.93
C PRO A 291 -29.71 -6.15 -17.76
N ALA A 292 -29.54 -5.93 -19.06
CA ALA A 292 -28.85 -6.87 -19.93
C ALA A 292 -27.34 -6.94 -19.63
N ALA A 293 -26.71 -5.79 -19.38
CA ALA A 293 -25.30 -5.72 -19.00
C ALA A 293 -25.03 -6.41 -17.64
N LEU A 294 -25.87 -6.15 -16.63
CA LEU A 294 -25.79 -6.81 -15.33
C LEU A 294 -26.00 -8.33 -15.44
N LYS A 295 -26.91 -8.78 -16.31
CA LYS A 295 -27.11 -10.20 -16.56
C LYS A 295 -25.85 -10.86 -17.13
N ARG A 296 -25.24 -10.26 -18.17
CA ARG A 296 -23.98 -10.74 -18.76
C ARG A 296 -22.85 -10.77 -17.72
N LEU A 297 -22.77 -9.76 -16.86
CA LEU A 297 -21.78 -9.70 -15.78
C LEU A 297 -21.95 -10.85 -14.78
N LYS A 298 -23.19 -11.13 -14.37
CA LYS A 298 -23.52 -12.27 -13.48
C LYS A 298 -23.22 -13.61 -14.14
N GLU A 299 -23.54 -13.77 -15.42
CA GLU A 299 -23.22 -14.98 -16.20
C GLU A 299 -21.70 -15.19 -16.29
N ALA A 300 -20.91 -14.15 -16.57
CA ALA A 300 -19.46 -14.23 -16.56
C ALA A 300 -18.91 -14.66 -15.19
N ALA A 301 -19.43 -14.08 -14.10
CA ALA A 301 -19.00 -14.42 -12.74
C ALA A 301 -19.41 -15.84 -12.29
N ALA A 302 -20.47 -16.42 -12.86
CA ALA A 302 -20.95 -17.76 -12.52
C ALA A 302 -20.35 -18.87 -13.42
N THR A 303 -19.64 -18.49 -14.49
CA THR A 303 -19.07 -19.41 -15.48
C THR A 303 -17.56 -19.22 -15.57
N GLU A 304 -16.91 -19.83 -16.56
CA GLU A 304 -15.46 -19.67 -16.81
C GLU A 304 -15.14 -18.43 -17.66
N GLY A 305 -16.08 -17.51 -17.85
CA GLY A 305 -15.87 -16.27 -18.59
C GLY A 305 -14.99 -15.26 -17.83
N ASN A 306 -14.30 -14.39 -18.57
CA ASN A 306 -13.51 -13.32 -17.98
C ASN A 306 -14.44 -12.20 -17.45
N VAL A 307 -14.47 -12.01 -16.13
CA VAL A 307 -15.35 -11.03 -15.49
C VAL A 307 -14.96 -9.59 -15.84
N PHE A 308 -13.66 -9.33 -16.02
CA PHE A 308 -13.18 -7.98 -16.32
C PHE A 308 -13.60 -7.51 -17.72
N GLU A 309 -13.63 -8.41 -18.70
CA GLU A 309 -14.16 -8.11 -20.03
C GLU A 309 -15.62 -7.65 -19.95
N ALA A 310 -16.46 -8.35 -19.19
CA ALA A 310 -17.84 -7.95 -18.97
C ALA A 310 -17.96 -6.63 -18.20
N LEU A 311 -17.05 -6.35 -17.26
CA LEU A 311 -16.99 -5.08 -16.54
C LEU A 311 -16.72 -3.89 -17.48
N MET A 312 -15.85 -4.04 -18.48
CA MET A 312 -15.53 -2.97 -19.44
C MET A 312 -16.77 -2.47 -20.21
N ASP A 313 -17.78 -3.32 -20.37
CA ASP A 313 -19.08 -2.94 -20.94
C ASP A 313 -20.07 -2.48 -19.86
N ALA A 314 -20.14 -3.17 -18.73
CA ALA A 314 -21.09 -2.86 -17.66
C ALA A 314 -20.91 -1.43 -17.11
N VAL A 315 -19.67 -0.96 -16.91
CA VAL A 315 -19.40 0.38 -16.35
C VAL A 315 -19.90 1.53 -17.24
N LYS A 316 -20.21 1.28 -18.51
CA LYS A 316 -20.75 2.31 -19.42
C LYS A 316 -22.23 2.60 -19.14
N VAL A 317 -22.94 1.64 -18.54
CA VAL A 317 -24.41 1.68 -18.38
C VAL A 317 -24.89 1.33 -16.98
N CYS A 318 -24.02 0.85 -16.10
CA CYS A 318 -24.34 0.44 -14.73
C CYS A 318 -23.54 1.25 -13.70
N SER A 319 -24.19 1.62 -12.60
CA SER A 319 -23.54 2.30 -11.48
C SER A 319 -22.69 1.32 -10.66
N LEU A 320 -21.77 1.86 -9.83
CA LEU A 320 -20.95 1.05 -8.92
C LEU A 320 -21.80 0.20 -7.97
N GLY A 321 -22.92 0.77 -7.48
CA GLY A 321 -23.86 0.06 -6.61
C GLY A 321 -24.51 -1.12 -7.34
N GLN A 322 -25.06 -0.87 -8.54
CA GLN A 322 -25.68 -1.92 -9.37
C GLN A 322 -24.72 -3.07 -9.69
N ILE A 323 -23.46 -2.77 -10.00
CA ILE A 323 -22.42 -3.77 -10.25
C ILE A 323 -22.09 -4.56 -8.98
N SER A 324 -21.95 -3.88 -7.84
CA SER A 324 -21.63 -4.52 -6.55
C SER A 324 -22.74 -5.46 -6.10
N ASP A 325 -23.99 -5.03 -6.20
CA ASP A 325 -25.17 -5.85 -5.85
C ASP A 325 -25.26 -7.09 -6.76
N ALA A 326 -24.99 -6.94 -8.05
CA ALA A 326 -24.92 -8.07 -8.97
C ALA A 326 -23.85 -9.10 -8.58
N PHE A 327 -22.69 -8.65 -8.10
CA PHE A 327 -21.67 -9.56 -7.57
C PHE A 327 -22.06 -10.19 -6.24
N PHE A 328 -22.76 -9.47 -5.36
CA PHE A 328 -23.25 -10.05 -4.10
C PHE A 328 -24.27 -11.18 -4.33
N GLU A 329 -25.10 -11.09 -5.36
CA GLU A 329 -26.03 -12.15 -5.74
C GLU A 329 -25.33 -13.44 -6.18
N VAL A 330 -24.17 -13.35 -6.85
CA VAL A 330 -23.48 -14.49 -7.47
C VAL A 330 -22.33 -15.02 -6.61
N GLY A 331 -21.47 -14.13 -6.10
CA GLY A 331 -20.25 -14.47 -5.37
C GLY A 331 -20.36 -14.33 -3.84
N GLY A 332 -21.49 -13.82 -3.34
CA GLY A 332 -21.69 -13.55 -1.91
C GLY A 332 -20.92 -12.34 -1.40
N GLN A 333 -20.99 -12.13 -0.08
CA GLN A 333 -20.30 -11.05 0.61
C GLN A 333 -19.13 -11.58 1.43
N TYR A 334 -18.07 -10.78 1.53
CA TYR A 334 -16.95 -11.09 2.41
C TYR A 334 -17.44 -11.26 3.87
N ARG A 335 -17.13 -12.41 4.46
CA ARG A 335 -17.38 -12.68 5.88
C ARG A 335 -16.15 -12.27 6.68
N ARG A 336 -16.34 -11.38 7.66
CA ARG A 336 -15.30 -11.08 8.65
C ARG A 336 -15.07 -12.35 9.48
N ASN A 337 -13.97 -13.03 9.25
CA ASN A 337 -13.46 -14.01 10.22
C ASN A 337 -12.95 -13.21 11.43
N VAL A 338 -13.09 -13.74 12.65
CA VAL A 338 -12.64 -13.06 13.88
C VAL A 338 -11.14 -13.17 13.99
#